data_AF-A0AAQ4E5S9-F1
#
_entry.id   AF-A0AAQ4E5S9-F1
#
_cell.length_a   1.000
_cell.length_b   1.000
_cell.length_c   1.000
_cell.angle_alpha   90.00
_cell.angle_beta   90.00
_cell.angle_gamma   90.00
#
_symmetry.space_group_name_H-M   'P 1'
#
loop_
_entity.id
_entity.type
_entity.pdbx_description
1 polymer ?
#
loop_
_entity_poly.entity_id
_entity_poly.type
_entity_poly.pdbx_seq_one_letter_code
_entity_poly.pdbx_strand_id
1 'polypeptide(L)'
;MGDQVPVHAAQFPHVFHLTAPLDEYHRQRLEVVRSKYHAAFGSDPQFYVRAPGRVNLIGEHIDYCGYAVLPMAVQQDILIACGRNNTRTLQLANVDSRYQSYSAPMDSLKIDDVQPCWHHYFMCGVKAALEDGGSCKPGVSPRGMDIMVHGTVPPSAGLSSSSALVCAAALATLQANK
;
A
#
# COMPACT_ATOMS: atom_id res chain seq x y z
N MET A 1 -26.45 -20.40 21.40
CA MET A 1 -25.02 -20.48 21.08
C MET A 1 -24.90 -20.00 19.65
N GLY A 2 -24.73 -18.69 19.48
CA GLY A 2 -24.83 -18.06 18.16
C GLY A 2 -23.55 -18.29 17.38
N ASP A 3 -23.65 -19.01 16.27
CA ASP A 3 -22.58 -19.13 15.29
C ASP A 3 -22.19 -17.72 14.83
N GLN A 4 -21.00 -17.28 15.24
CA GLN A 4 -20.36 -16.11 14.66
C GLN A 4 -20.04 -16.47 13.21
N VAL A 5 -20.86 -15.97 12.29
CA VAL A 5 -20.58 -15.99 10.86
C VAL A 5 -19.16 -15.40 10.69
N PRO A 6 -18.19 -16.14 10.12
CA PRO A 6 -16.84 -15.63 9.95
C PRO A 6 -16.93 -14.33 9.14
N VAL A 7 -16.31 -13.27 9.67
CA VAL A 7 -16.28 -11.96 9.03
C VAL A 7 -15.75 -12.17 7.61
N HIS A 8 -16.65 -12.11 6.63
CA HIS A 8 -16.30 -12.29 5.23
C HIS A 8 -15.20 -11.27 4.90
N ALA A 9 -14.13 -11.68 4.21
CA ALA A 9 -13.00 -10.82 3.81
C ALA A 9 -13.40 -9.51 3.09
N ALA A 10 -14.67 -9.43 2.65
CA ALA A 10 -15.33 -8.26 2.09
C ALA A 10 -15.53 -7.06 3.07
N GLN A 11 -15.41 -7.24 4.39
CA GLN A 11 -15.60 -6.16 5.37
C GLN A 11 -14.30 -5.56 5.92
N PHE A 12 -13.13 -6.03 5.45
CA PHE A 12 -11.87 -5.56 6.01
C PHE A 12 -11.47 -4.20 5.38
N PRO A 13 -11.38 -3.13 6.20
CA PRO A 13 -11.24 -1.76 5.73
C PRO A 13 -9.93 -1.53 4.95
N HIS A 14 -9.95 -0.59 4.00
CA HIS A 14 -8.77 -0.21 3.22
C HIS A 14 -7.78 0.66 4.00
N VAL A 15 -8.27 1.43 4.99
CA VAL A 15 -7.45 2.22 5.90
C VAL A 15 -7.95 1.95 7.31
N PHE A 16 -7.05 1.58 8.22
CA PHE A 16 -7.44 1.15 9.57
C PHE A 16 -6.33 1.31 10.60
N HIS A 17 -6.68 1.14 11.86
CA HIS A 17 -5.76 1.19 12.99
C HIS A 17 -5.62 -0.19 13.64
N LEU A 18 -4.62 -0.35 14.51
CA LEU A 18 -4.32 -1.62 15.19
C LEU A 18 -5.54 -2.19 15.95
N THR A 19 -6.43 -1.33 16.43
CA THR A 19 -7.63 -1.69 17.19
C THR A 19 -8.80 -2.19 16.34
N ALA A 20 -8.64 -2.29 15.02
CA ALA A 20 -9.69 -2.78 14.14
C ALA A 20 -10.09 -4.24 14.50
N PRO A 21 -11.38 -4.61 14.35
CA PRO A 21 -11.84 -5.98 14.59
C PRO A 21 -11.43 -6.87 13.42
N LEU A 22 -10.33 -7.60 13.58
CA LEU A 22 -9.74 -8.45 12.54
C LEU A 22 -9.80 -9.93 12.94
N ASP A 23 -9.86 -10.80 11.94
CA ASP A 23 -9.66 -12.23 12.15
C ASP A 23 -8.21 -12.53 12.60
N GLU A 24 -7.98 -13.76 13.03
CA GLU A 24 -6.69 -14.17 13.60
C GLU A 24 -5.54 -14.13 12.58
N TYR A 25 -5.83 -14.46 11.31
CA TYR A 25 -4.83 -14.43 10.25
C TYR A 25 -4.31 -13.00 10.01
N HIS A 26 -5.21 -12.03 9.87
CA HIS A 26 -4.82 -10.65 9.66
C HIS A 26 -4.14 -10.04 10.89
N ARG A 27 -4.56 -10.44 12.11
CA ARG A 27 -3.92 -9.99 13.36
C ARG A 27 -2.47 -10.44 13.43
N GLN A 28 -2.19 -11.72 13.20
CA GLN A 28 -0.81 -12.25 13.22
C GLN A 28 0.07 -11.53 12.19
N ARG A 29 -0.45 -11.31 10.98
CA ARG A 29 0.28 -10.58 9.95
C ARG A 29 0.57 -9.13 10.34
N LEU A 30 -0.38 -8.43 10.95
CA LEU A 30 -0.16 -7.06 11.43
C LEU A 30 0.88 -6.96 12.53
N GLU A 31 0.92 -7.91 13.45
CA GLU A 31 1.95 -7.97 14.50
C GLU A 31 3.36 -8.10 13.89
N VAL A 32 3.51 -8.94 12.86
CA VAL A 32 4.78 -9.06 12.11
C VAL A 32 5.16 -7.73 11.46
N VAL A 33 4.22 -7.08 10.77
CA VAL A 33 4.48 -5.80 10.10
C VAL A 33 4.79 -4.70 11.12
N ARG A 34 4.06 -4.62 12.23
CA ARG A 34 4.30 -3.66 13.33
C ARG A 34 5.67 -3.85 13.93
N SER A 35 6.03 -5.09 14.26
CA SER A 35 7.35 -5.41 14.83
C SER A 35 8.48 -5.00 13.89
N LYS A 36 8.37 -5.30 12.59
CA LYS A 36 9.35 -4.89 11.58
C LYS A 36 9.40 -3.37 11.40
N TYR A 37 8.25 -2.70 11.38
CA TYR A 37 8.15 -1.25 11.31
C TYR A 37 8.86 -0.59 12.50
N HIS A 38 8.55 -1.03 13.71
CA HIS A 38 9.18 -0.52 14.93
C HIS A 38 10.69 -0.77 14.95
N ALA A 39 11.15 -1.93 14.47
CA ALA A 39 12.57 -2.22 14.35
C ALA A 39 13.29 -1.32 13.32
N ALA A 40 12.60 -0.93 12.24
CA ALA A 40 13.18 -0.09 11.20
C ALA A 40 13.17 1.41 11.53
N PHE A 41 12.11 1.89 12.20
CA PHE A 41 11.83 3.33 12.37
C PHE A 41 11.76 3.80 13.83
N GLY A 42 11.86 2.89 14.81
CA GLY A 42 11.91 3.22 16.24
C GLY A 42 10.60 3.75 16.83
N SER A 43 9.48 3.60 16.12
CA SER A 43 8.15 4.00 16.59
C SER A 43 7.09 3.04 16.05
N ASP A 44 5.88 3.07 16.63
CA ASP A 44 4.74 2.31 16.07
C ASP A 44 4.09 3.05 14.89
N PRO A 45 3.56 2.32 13.90
CA PRO A 45 2.85 2.94 12.79
C PRO A 45 1.54 3.59 13.26
N GLN A 46 1.20 4.73 12.66
CA GLN A 46 -0.01 5.49 13.00
C GLN A 46 -1.28 4.82 12.45
N PHE A 47 -1.17 4.22 11.26
CA PHE A 47 -2.26 3.52 10.59
C PHE A 47 -1.72 2.49 9.61
N TYR A 48 -2.65 1.69 9.08
CA TYR A 48 -2.39 0.66 8.10
C TYR A 48 -3.27 0.87 6.87
N VAL A 49 -2.78 0.45 5.72
CA VAL A 49 -3.50 0.48 4.45
C VAL A 49 -3.43 -0.87 3.76
N ARG A 50 -4.54 -1.28 3.14
CA ARG A 50 -4.66 -2.52 2.37
C ARG A 50 -5.22 -2.25 0.98
N ALA A 51 -4.55 -2.78 -0.04
CA ALA A 51 -5.11 -2.92 -1.38
C ALA A 51 -4.96 -4.36 -1.89
N PRO A 52 -6.06 -5.05 -2.23
CA PRO A 52 -6.00 -6.41 -2.76
C PRO A 52 -5.42 -6.45 -4.18
N GLY A 53 -4.82 -7.58 -4.53
CA GLY A 53 -4.63 -7.95 -5.93
C GLY A 53 -5.97 -8.30 -6.59
N ARG A 54 -5.94 -8.67 -7.86
CA ARG A 54 -7.14 -9.08 -8.59
C ARG A 54 -6.85 -10.15 -9.62
N VAL A 55 -7.81 -11.03 -9.83
CA VAL A 55 -7.87 -11.92 -10.99
C VAL A 55 -8.86 -11.34 -11.99
N ASN A 56 -8.56 -11.45 -13.28
CA ASN A 56 -9.50 -11.09 -14.32
C ASN A 56 -10.18 -12.38 -14.81
N LEU A 57 -11.51 -12.44 -14.77
CA LEU A 57 -12.25 -13.65 -15.16
C LEU A 57 -12.39 -13.73 -16.68
N ILE A 58 -12.66 -12.58 -17.32
CA ILE A 58 -12.75 -12.44 -18.77
C ILE A 58 -12.51 -10.98 -19.19
N GLY A 59 -11.98 -10.81 -20.40
CA GLY A 59 -11.66 -9.50 -20.97
C GLY A 59 -10.18 -9.14 -20.82
N GLU A 60 -9.28 -10.02 -21.23
CA GLU A 60 -7.85 -9.71 -21.28
C GLU A 60 -7.56 -8.76 -22.44
N HIS A 61 -6.65 -7.80 -22.24
CA HIS A 61 -6.12 -6.92 -23.29
C HIS A 61 -7.14 -6.02 -24.01
N ILE A 62 -8.30 -5.78 -23.41
CA ILE A 62 -9.36 -4.93 -23.99
C ILE A 62 -9.69 -3.70 -23.15
N ASP A 63 -9.19 -3.62 -21.93
CA ASP A 63 -9.40 -2.51 -21.00
C ASP A 63 -8.77 -1.21 -21.50
N TYR A 64 -7.52 -1.26 -21.98
CA TYR A 64 -6.86 -0.10 -22.60
C TYR A 64 -7.45 0.30 -23.96
N CYS A 65 -8.32 -0.54 -24.53
CA CYS A 65 -9.11 -0.23 -25.73
C CYS A 65 -10.47 0.42 -25.39
N GLY A 66 -10.78 0.60 -24.10
CA GLY A 66 -12.03 1.19 -23.63
C GLY A 66 -13.20 0.21 -23.50
N TYR A 67 -12.97 -1.11 -23.61
CA TYR A 67 -14.01 -2.11 -23.41
C TYR A 67 -14.12 -2.54 -21.94
N ALA A 68 -15.31 -3.02 -21.57
CA ALA A 68 -15.58 -3.56 -20.25
C ALA A 68 -14.85 -4.90 -20.02
N VAL A 69 -14.45 -5.13 -18.77
CA VAL A 69 -13.79 -6.34 -18.28
C VAL A 69 -14.49 -6.87 -17.02
N LEU A 70 -14.28 -8.14 -16.66
CA LEU A 70 -14.91 -8.75 -15.48
C LEU A 70 -13.88 -9.25 -14.46
N PRO A 71 -13.23 -8.36 -13.69
CA PRO A 71 -12.29 -8.73 -12.65
C PRO A 71 -12.94 -8.98 -11.29
N MET A 72 -12.20 -9.65 -10.42
CA MET A 72 -12.55 -9.84 -9.01
C MET A 72 -11.30 -9.68 -8.14
N ALA A 73 -11.43 -8.94 -7.04
CA ALA A 73 -10.37 -8.84 -6.03
C ALA A 73 -10.10 -10.21 -5.39
N VAL A 74 -8.84 -10.53 -5.14
CA VAL A 74 -8.45 -11.74 -4.43
C VAL A 74 -8.14 -11.44 -2.96
N GLN A 75 -8.00 -12.49 -2.15
CA GLN A 75 -7.67 -12.34 -0.73
C GLN A 75 -6.25 -11.81 -0.51
N GLN A 76 -5.31 -12.16 -1.40
CA GLN A 76 -3.94 -11.67 -1.35
C GLN A 76 -3.91 -10.16 -1.63
N ASP A 77 -3.06 -9.45 -0.90
CA ASP A 77 -3.02 -7.99 -0.91
C ASP A 77 -1.60 -7.43 -0.71
N ILE A 78 -1.51 -6.11 -0.85
CA ILE A 78 -0.43 -5.31 -0.30
C ILE A 78 -0.95 -4.66 0.99
N LEU A 79 -0.27 -4.95 2.10
CA LEU A 79 -0.46 -4.32 3.40
C LEU A 79 0.68 -3.34 3.66
N ILE A 80 0.33 -2.12 4.05
CA ILE A 80 1.27 -1.06 4.40
C ILE A 80 1.03 -0.67 5.86
N ALA A 81 2.08 -0.61 6.65
CA ALA A 81 2.09 0.16 7.89
C ALA A 81 2.74 1.53 7.63
N CYS A 82 2.09 2.59 8.07
CA CYS A 82 2.47 3.96 7.76
C CYS A 82 2.47 4.83 9.01
N GLY A 83 3.47 5.70 9.11
CA GLY A 83 3.52 6.79 10.07
C GLY A 83 4.11 8.03 9.43
N ARG A 84 3.57 9.20 9.76
CA ARG A 84 4.20 10.48 9.41
C ARG A 84 5.53 10.56 10.15
N ASN A 85 6.60 10.88 9.45
CA ASN A 85 7.85 11.23 10.10
C ASN A 85 7.96 12.75 10.23
N ASN A 86 8.82 13.22 11.13
CA ASN A 86 9.09 14.65 11.31
C ASN A 86 10.14 15.17 10.30
N THR A 87 10.41 14.39 9.26
CA THR A 87 11.32 14.75 8.18
C THR A 87 10.50 15.05 6.91
N ARG A 88 11.18 15.48 5.84
CA ARG A 88 10.58 15.62 4.50
C ARG A 88 11.02 14.49 3.58
N THR A 89 11.21 13.30 4.14
CA THR A 89 11.71 12.14 3.40
C THR A 89 10.68 11.03 3.38
N LEU A 90 10.54 10.39 2.23
CA LEU A 90 9.90 9.09 2.10
C LEU A 90 10.91 8.02 2.50
N GLN A 91 10.62 7.25 3.54
CA GLN A 91 11.41 6.08 3.92
C GLN A 91 10.60 4.82 3.65
N LEU A 92 11.08 3.98 2.73
CA LEU A 92 10.45 2.74 2.33
C LEU A 92 11.25 1.55 2.82
N ALA A 93 10.58 0.64 3.50
CA ALA A 93 11.11 -0.67 3.85
C ALA A 93 10.10 -1.75 3.46
N ASN A 94 10.59 -2.98 3.36
CA ASN A 94 9.77 -4.14 3.07
C ASN A 94 10.06 -5.25 4.09
N VAL A 95 9.03 -6.01 4.46
CA VAL A 95 9.20 -7.17 5.34
C VAL A 95 10.03 -8.26 4.66
N ASP A 96 9.91 -8.39 3.34
CA ASP A 96 10.69 -9.30 2.53
C ASP A 96 12.02 -8.66 2.11
N SER A 97 13.12 -9.27 2.55
CA SER A 97 14.49 -8.79 2.34
C SER A 97 14.93 -8.77 0.87
N ARG A 98 14.18 -9.42 -0.03
CA ARG A 98 14.42 -9.32 -1.48
C ARG A 98 14.20 -7.90 -2.01
N TYR A 99 13.34 -7.12 -1.34
CA TYR A 99 13.05 -5.74 -1.71
C TYR A 99 13.82 -4.79 -0.79
N GLN A 100 14.95 -4.29 -1.30
CA GLN A 100 15.84 -3.39 -0.56
C GLN A 100 15.12 -2.09 -0.16
N SER A 101 15.43 -1.60 1.03
CA SER A 101 14.92 -0.32 1.53
C SER A 101 15.37 0.85 0.65
N TYR A 102 14.56 1.90 0.61
CA TYR A 102 14.79 3.08 -0.21
C TYR A 102 14.42 4.34 0.56
N SER A 103 15.15 5.44 0.34
CA SER A 103 14.81 6.74 0.93
C SER A 103 15.06 7.87 -0.06
N ALA A 104 14.14 8.82 -0.13
CA ALA A 104 14.26 10.01 -0.96
C ALA A 104 13.52 11.21 -0.36
N PRO A 105 13.96 12.46 -0.62
CA PRO A 105 13.17 13.63 -0.28
C PRO A 105 11.83 13.63 -1.02
N MET A 106 10.76 13.99 -0.32
CA MET A 106 9.41 14.05 -0.88
C MET A 106 9.29 15.04 -2.04
N ASP A 107 10.09 16.12 -2.01
CA ASP A 107 10.09 17.16 -3.03
C ASP A 107 10.85 16.77 -4.31
N SER A 108 11.55 15.63 -4.32
CA SER A 108 12.45 15.23 -5.42
C SER A 108 12.29 13.78 -5.86
N LEU A 109 11.06 13.25 -5.84
CA LEU A 109 10.77 11.88 -6.28
C LEU A 109 10.95 11.76 -7.80
N LYS A 110 11.90 10.94 -8.22
CA LYS A 110 12.16 10.60 -9.63
C LYS A 110 11.82 9.14 -9.86
N ILE A 111 11.07 8.88 -10.92
CA ILE A 111 10.65 7.53 -11.32
C ILE A 111 11.52 7.17 -12.52
N ASP A 112 12.31 6.11 -12.41
CA ASP A 112 13.08 5.54 -13.50
C ASP A 112 12.27 4.41 -14.17
N ASP A 113 11.99 4.60 -15.46
CA ASP A 113 11.24 3.67 -16.32
C ASP A 113 12.15 2.72 -17.12
N VAL A 114 13.47 2.94 -17.11
CA VAL A 114 14.47 2.11 -17.79
C VAL A 114 14.85 0.90 -16.94
N GLN A 115 15.06 1.11 -15.64
CA GLN A 115 15.37 0.02 -14.68
C GLN A 115 14.42 0.04 -13.48
N PRO A 116 13.17 -0.44 -13.65
CA PRO A 116 12.13 -0.29 -12.64
C PRO A 116 12.40 -1.16 -11.40
N CYS A 117 12.83 -0.51 -10.32
CA CYS A 117 12.81 -1.06 -8.98
C CYS A 117 11.41 -1.01 -8.34
N TRP A 118 11.20 -1.83 -7.31
CA TRP A 118 9.89 -1.95 -6.64
C TRP A 118 9.36 -0.62 -6.05
N HIS A 119 10.27 0.22 -5.53
CA HIS A 119 9.91 1.52 -4.95
C HIS A 119 9.40 2.52 -6.00
N HIS A 120 9.71 2.35 -7.28
CA HIS A 120 9.15 3.18 -8.35
C HIS A 120 7.63 3.03 -8.45
N TYR A 121 7.09 1.81 -8.30
CA TYR A 121 5.64 1.60 -8.23
C TYR A 121 5.01 2.31 -7.03
N PHE A 122 5.67 2.30 -5.88
CA PHE A 122 5.20 3.05 -4.71
C PHE A 122 5.17 4.56 -5.01
N MET A 123 6.24 5.09 -5.62
CA MET A 123 6.34 6.50 -5.97
C MET A 123 5.31 6.94 -7.02
N CYS A 124 4.89 6.07 -7.95
CA CYS A 124 3.76 6.37 -8.83
C CYS A 124 2.48 6.70 -8.03
N GLY A 125 2.17 5.90 -7.00
CA GLY A 125 1.02 6.14 -6.13
C GLY A 125 1.15 7.42 -5.30
N VAL A 126 2.36 7.70 -4.78
CA VAL A 126 2.66 8.95 -4.07
C VAL A 126 2.44 10.16 -4.97
N LYS A 127 3.02 10.16 -6.18
CA LYS A 127 2.85 11.25 -7.13
C LYS A 127 1.40 11.46 -7.51
N ALA A 128 0.68 10.41 -7.87
CA ALA A 128 -0.74 10.49 -8.20
C ALA A 128 -1.58 11.12 -7.06
N ALA A 129 -1.31 10.73 -5.80
CA ALA A 129 -2.00 11.27 -4.64
C ALA A 129 -1.67 12.75 -4.35
N LEU A 130 -0.43 13.17 -4.61
CA LEU A 130 0.03 14.54 -4.36
C LEU A 130 -0.36 15.51 -5.49
N GLU A 131 -0.28 15.06 -6.74
CA GLU A 131 -0.54 15.88 -7.94
C GLU A 131 -2.06 15.98 -8.22
N ASP A 132 -2.77 14.85 -8.26
CA ASP A 132 -4.19 14.80 -8.64
C ASP A 132 -5.14 14.61 -7.44
N GLY A 133 -4.66 14.00 -6.35
CA GLY A 133 -5.48 13.61 -5.20
C GLY A 133 -5.90 14.75 -4.25
N GLY A 134 -5.65 16.00 -4.60
CA GLY A 134 -6.05 17.18 -3.82
C GLY A 134 -5.34 17.36 -2.46
N SER A 135 -4.31 16.56 -2.18
CA SER A 135 -3.56 16.61 -0.92
C SER A 135 -2.58 17.79 -0.85
N CYS A 136 -2.08 18.25 -2.00
CA CYS A 136 -1.26 19.45 -2.08
C CYS A 136 -2.14 20.68 -2.28
N LYS A 137 -2.64 21.27 -1.19
CA LYS A 137 -3.15 22.64 -1.25
C LYS A 137 -2.00 23.58 -1.67
N PRO A 138 -2.25 24.63 -2.46
CA PRO A 138 -1.22 25.60 -2.81
C PRO A 138 -0.49 26.10 -1.54
N GLY A 139 0.83 25.92 -1.49
CA GLY A 139 1.68 26.34 -0.37
C GLY A 139 1.89 25.31 0.76
N VAL A 140 1.33 24.09 0.66
CA VAL A 140 1.57 23.02 1.63
C VAL A 140 2.56 22.00 1.06
N SER A 141 3.74 21.88 1.66
CA SER A 141 4.72 20.85 1.30
C SER A 141 4.24 19.46 1.72
N PRO A 142 4.51 18.41 0.91
CA PRO A 142 4.20 17.04 1.28
C PRO A 142 4.86 16.63 2.60
N ARG A 143 4.14 15.86 3.43
CA ARG A 143 4.67 15.32 4.68
C ARG A 143 5.56 14.11 4.38
N GLY A 144 6.69 13.99 5.08
CA GLY A 144 7.48 12.76 5.04
C GLY A 144 6.77 11.61 5.73
N MET A 145 7.11 10.39 5.31
CA MET A 145 6.44 9.17 5.74
C MET A 145 7.45 8.04 5.91
N ASP A 146 7.28 7.28 7.00
CA ASP A 146 7.93 6.00 7.21
C ASP A 146 6.92 4.90 6.84
N ILE A 147 7.34 3.99 5.96
CA ILE A 147 6.49 2.99 5.32
C ILE A 147 7.13 1.61 5.45
N MET A 148 6.36 0.65 5.97
CA MET A 148 6.69 -0.76 5.91
C MET A 148 5.68 -1.49 5.03
N VAL A 149 6.17 -2.10 3.95
CA VAL A 149 5.36 -2.86 2.99
C VAL A 149 5.44 -4.35 3.29
N HIS A 150 4.30 -5.04 3.20
CA HIS A 150 4.21 -6.49 3.23
C HIS A 150 3.19 -6.96 2.18
N GLY A 151 3.68 -7.55 1.09
CA GLY A 151 2.83 -8.10 0.04
C GLY A 151 2.66 -9.62 0.15
N THR A 152 1.44 -10.11 -0.06
CA THR A 152 1.13 -11.55 -0.20
C THR A 152 0.69 -11.93 -1.60
N VAL A 153 0.45 -10.95 -2.49
CA VAL A 153 0.16 -11.21 -3.90
C VAL A 153 1.40 -11.79 -4.56
N PRO A 154 1.32 -12.98 -5.19
CA PRO A 154 2.44 -13.54 -5.94
C PRO A 154 2.94 -12.54 -6.99
N PRO A 155 4.21 -12.12 -6.95
CA PRO A 155 4.75 -11.17 -7.91
C PRO A 155 4.77 -11.77 -9.31
N SER A 156 4.48 -10.95 -10.33
CA SER A 156 4.55 -11.34 -11.75
C SER A 156 3.66 -12.51 -12.17
N ALA A 157 2.58 -12.78 -11.43
CA ALA A 157 1.66 -13.90 -11.69
C ALA A 157 0.35 -13.49 -12.39
N GLY A 158 0.28 -12.29 -12.98
CA GLY A 158 -0.96 -11.77 -13.57
C GLY A 158 -2.02 -11.29 -12.56
N LEU A 159 -1.69 -11.32 -11.25
CA LEU A 159 -2.60 -10.99 -10.14
C LEU A 159 -2.56 -9.51 -9.71
N SER A 160 -1.97 -8.64 -10.54
CA SER A 160 -1.88 -7.19 -10.29
C SER A 160 -1.19 -6.78 -8.99
N SER A 161 -0.11 -7.46 -8.60
CA SER A 161 0.69 -7.07 -7.42
C SER A 161 1.24 -5.63 -7.52
N SER A 162 1.63 -5.19 -8.73
CA SER A 162 2.12 -3.83 -8.99
C SER A 162 1.01 -2.78 -8.81
N SER A 163 -0.17 -3.00 -9.40
CA SER A 163 -1.31 -2.10 -9.24
C SER A 163 -1.77 -2.01 -7.78
N ALA A 164 -1.79 -3.14 -7.06
CA ALA A 164 -2.11 -3.16 -5.64
C ALA A 164 -1.13 -2.30 -4.83
N LEU A 165 0.18 -2.37 -5.13
CA LEU A 165 1.19 -1.53 -4.48
C LEU A 165 0.98 -0.04 -4.78
N VAL A 166 0.69 0.32 -6.05
CA VAL A 166 0.40 1.70 -6.46
C VAL A 166 -0.84 2.23 -5.71
N CYS A 167 -1.93 1.47 -5.70
CA CYS A 167 -3.17 1.86 -5.02
C CYS A 167 -2.98 2.02 -3.51
N ALA A 168 -2.27 1.08 -2.85
CA ALA A 168 -1.99 1.15 -1.42
C ALA A 168 -1.10 2.37 -1.10
N ALA A 169 -0.10 2.65 -1.92
CA ALA A 169 0.77 3.82 -1.77
C ALA A 169 -0.01 5.14 -1.91
N ALA A 170 -0.92 5.22 -2.89
CA ALA A 170 -1.78 6.39 -3.08
C ALA A 170 -2.69 6.61 -1.86
N LEU A 171 -3.39 5.57 -1.39
CA LEU A 171 -4.25 5.64 -0.20
C LEU A 171 -3.47 6.03 1.06
N ALA A 172 -2.28 5.46 1.26
CA ALA A 172 -1.41 5.82 2.38
C ALA A 172 -0.97 7.28 2.31
N THR A 173 -0.60 7.76 1.11
CA THR A 173 -0.18 9.15 0.89
C THR A 173 -1.33 10.13 1.15
N LEU A 174 -2.53 9.84 0.63
CA LEU A 174 -3.73 10.62 0.89
C LEU A 174 -4.01 10.69 2.39
N GLN A 175 -4.06 9.55 3.08
CA GLN A 175 -4.32 9.50 4.53
C GLN A 175 -3.24 10.26 5.33
N ALA A 176 -1.97 10.12 4.96
CA ALA A 176 -0.88 10.82 5.61
C ALA A 176 -0.87 12.32 5.33
N ASN A 177 -1.50 12.81 4.27
CA ASN A 177 -1.52 14.25 3.93
C ASN A 177 -2.88 14.93 4.15
N LYS A 178 -3.87 14.23 4.74
CA LYS A 178 -5.10 14.83 5.28
C LYS A 178 -4.82 15.87 6.38
#